data_AF-A1XKN3-F1
#
_entry.id   AF-A1XKN3-F1
#
_cell.length_a   1.000
_cell.length_b   1.000
_cell.length_c   1.000
_cell.angle_alpha   90.00
_cell.angle_beta   90.00
_cell.angle_gamma   90.00
#
_symmetry.space_group_name_H-M   'P 1'
#
loop_
_entity.id
_entity.type
_entity.pdbx_description
1 polymer ?
#
loop_
_entity_poly.entity_id
_entity_poly.type
_entity_poly.pdbx_seq_one_letter_code
_entity_poly.pdbx_strand_id
1 'polypeptide(L)'
;VKRKIQPGDKMAGRHGNKGVVSRIVPIEDMPFLEDGTHVDVVLNPLGVPSRMNVGQILETHLGWACAGMGKKIGAMLDAYQASGDIAPLRQTIDDVIGSGPKGEPIKQYDDESIIRLAEQTRRGVSIATPVFDGAVEADVNEMLEKAGLKVTGQSTLYDGRTGETFDRQVTVGYIYMLKLNHLVDDKIHARSIGPYSLVTQQPLGGKAQFGGQRFGEMEVWALE
;
A
#
# COMPACT_ATOMS: atom_id res chain seq x y z
N VAL A 1 5.16 -13.22 21.14
CA VAL A 1 3.70 -13.03 20.97
C VAL A 1 3.45 -12.32 19.64
N LYS A 2 2.57 -12.82 18.77
CA LYS A 2 2.22 -12.15 17.50
C LYS A 2 1.24 -11.01 17.78
N ARG A 3 1.61 -9.76 17.48
CA ARG A 3 0.76 -8.57 17.67
C ARG A 3 0.07 -8.19 16.36
N LYS A 4 -1.26 -8.04 16.39
CA LYS A 4 -2.07 -7.60 15.22
C LYS A 4 -1.96 -6.09 15.02
N ILE A 5 -2.43 -5.59 13.88
CA ILE A 5 -2.58 -4.14 13.63
C ILE A 5 -3.81 -3.63 14.38
N GLN A 6 -3.72 -2.43 14.94
CA GLN A 6 -4.81 -1.80 15.68
C GLN A 6 -4.74 -0.27 15.59
N PRO A 7 -5.84 0.45 15.90
CA PRO A 7 -5.82 1.90 15.98
C PRO A 7 -4.71 2.40 16.91
N GLY A 8 -3.95 3.41 16.48
CA GLY A 8 -2.78 3.93 17.18
C GLY A 8 -1.43 3.38 16.69
N ASP A 9 -1.41 2.26 15.95
CA ASP A 9 -0.18 1.77 15.33
C ASP A 9 0.29 2.70 14.21
N LYS A 10 1.61 2.84 14.06
CA LYS A 10 2.22 3.71 13.05
C LYS A 10 2.55 2.94 11.77
N MET A 11 2.04 3.45 10.65
CA MET A 11 2.31 2.96 9.30
C MET A 11 3.08 4.01 8.49
N ALA A 12 3.82 3.58 7.48
CA ALA A 12 4.52 4.47 6.58
C ALA A 12 4.63 3.88 5.16
N GLY A 13 4.58 4.74 4.14
CA GLY A 13 5.05 4.38 2.81
C GLY A 13 6.55 4.65 2.65
N ARG A 14 7.09 4.33 1.48
CA ARG A 14 8.51 4.53 1.15
C ARG A 14 8.86 6.00 0.86
N HIS A 15 7.85 6.82 0.56
CA HIS A 15 8.01 8.24 0.17
C HIS A 15 7.89 9.21 1.35
N GLY A 16 8.20 8.76 2.57
CA GLY A 16 8.16 9.59 3.78
C GLY A 16 6.76 9.93 4.29
N ASN A 17 5.70 9.46 3.61
CA ASN A 17 4.33 9.52 4.09
C ASN A 17 4.17 8.61 5.31
N LYS A 18 3.84 9.20 6.47
CA LYS A 18 3.63 8.49 7.73
C LYS A 18 2.23 8.78 8.24
N GLY A 19 1.60 7.76 8.79
CA GLY A 19 0.26 7.85 9.35
C GLY A 19 0.12 7.00 10.61
N VAL A 20 -0.89 7.33 11.40
CA VAL A 20 -1.35 6.49 12.51
C VAL A 20 -2.67 5.90 12.07
N VAL A 21 -2.88 4.59 12.26
CA VAL A 21 -4.17 3.95 11.97
C VAL A 21 -5.23 4.58 12.88
N SER A 22 -6.22 5.25 12.29
CA SER A 22 -7.28 5.94 13.04
C SER A 22 -8.47 5.02 13.33
N ARG A 23 -8.90 4.25 12.33
CA ARG A 23 -10.05 3.35 12.42
C ARG A 23 -9.81 2.13 11.53
N ILE A 24 -10.28 0.98 11.99
CA ILE A 24 -10.44 -0.24 11.18
C ILE A 24 -11.95 -0.39 10.98
N VAL A 25 -12.39 -0.42 9.74
CA VAL A 25 -13.81 -0.56 9.37
C VAL A 25 -14.07 -1.94 8.78
N PRO A 26 -15.32 -2.44 8.84
CA PRO A 26 -15.73 -3.60 8.07
C PRO A 26 -15.52 -3.39 6.56
N ILE A 27 -15.43 -4.49 5.81
CA ILE A 27 -15.17 -4.41 4.36
C ILE A 27 -16.32 -3.74 3.62
N GLU A 28 -17.55 -4.01 4.01
CA GLU A 28 -18.78 -3.46 3.44
C GLU A 28 -18.90 -1.93 3.56
N ASP A 29 -18.17 -1.32 4.51
CA ASP A 29 -18.13 0.12 4.71
C ASP A 29 -17.09 0.80 3.81
N MET A 30 -16.21 0.04 3.16
CA MET A 30 -15.12 0.58 2.36
C MET A 30 -15.59 0.97 0.96
N PRO A 31 -15.02 2.03 0.36
CA PRO A 31 -15.24 2.33 -1.05
C PRO A 31 -14.89 1.13 -1.94
N PHE A 32 -15.70 0.90 -2.98
CA PHE A 32 -15.49 -0.19 -3.91
C PHE A 32 -15.50 0.28 -5.37
N LEU A 33 -14.87 -0.51 -6.23
CA LEU A 33 -14.77 -0.29 -7.68
C LEU A 33 -16.00 -0.83 -8.42
N GLU A 34 -16.14 -0.49 -9.70
CA GLU A 34 -17.20 -1.01 -10.58
C GLU A 34 -17.24 -2.55 -10.65
N ASP A 35 -16.11 -3.22 -10.42
CA ASP A 35 -16.00 -4.69 -10.37
C ASP A 35 -16.37 -5.30 -8.99
N GLY A 36 -16.76 -4.48 -8.02
CA GLY A 36 -17.08 -4.89 -6.64
C GLY A 36 -15.86 -5.06 -5.73
N THR A 37 -14.63 -4.83 -6.23
CA THR A 37 -13.42 -4.90 -5.40
C THR A 37 -13.39 -3.72 -4.43
N HIS A 38 -13.28 -4.01 -3.13
CA HIS A 38 -13.16 -2.98 -2.10
C HIS A 38 -11.71 -2.50 -1.96
N VAL A 39 -11.52 -1.24 -1.59
CA VAL A 39 -10.18 -0.71 -1.30
C VAL A 39 -9.73 -1.13 0.11
N ASP A 40 -8.43 -1.34 0.30
CA ASP A 40 -7.88 -1.78 1.60
C ASP A 40 -7.54 -0.61 2.53
N VAL A 41 -7.08 0.52 1.97
CA VAL A 41 -6.59 1.68 2.73
C VAL A 41 -7.02 2.97 2.05
N VAL A 42 -7.56 3.90 2.82
CA VAL A 42 -7.89 5.26 2.36
C VAL A 42 -6.84 6.24 2.89
N LEU A 43 -6.17 6.96 1.99
CA LEU A 43 -5.16 7.97 2.31
C LEU A 43 -5.67 9.38 2.01
N ASN A 44 -5.30 10.34 2.84
CA ASN A 44 -5.68 11.74 2.64
C ASN A 44 -4.83 12.38 1.51
N PRO A 45 -5.44 12.88 0.42
CA PRO A 45 -4.72 13.49 -0.70
C PRO A 45 -4.00 14.80 -0.33
N LEU A 46 -4.48 15.53 0.68
CA LEU A 46 -3.91 16.82 1.09
C LEU A 46 -2.45 16.71 1.59
N GLY A 47 -2.04 15.51 2.01
CA GLY A 47 -0.68 15.27 2.49
C GLY A 47 0.37 15.25 1.37
N VAL A 48 -0.03 15.15 0.10
CA VAL A 48 0.90 15.07 -1.03
C VAL A 48 1.38 16.45 -1.49
N PRO A 49 0.50 17.43 -1.78
CA PRO A 49 0.95 18.74 -2.27
C PRO A 49 1.83 19.47 -1.26
N SER A 50 1.48 19.42 0.04
CA SER A 50 2.23 20.13 1.08
C SER A 50 3.63 19.57 1.33
N ARG A 51 3.84 18.27 1.04
CA ARG A 51 5.11 17.57 1.31
C ARG A 51 5.94 17.34 0.05
N MET A 52 5.39 17.68 -1.12
CA MET A 52 6.02 17.53 -2.44
C MET A 52 6.56 16.12 -2.72
N ASN A 53 5.94 15.08 -2.15
CA ASN A 53 6.32 13.68 -2.34
C ASN A 53 5.46 13.01 -3.41
N VAL A 54 5.53 13.55 -4.63
CA VAL A 54 4.75 13.12 -5.81
C VAL A 54 5.05 11.68 -6.22
N GLY A 55 6.24 11.16 -5.89
CA GLY A 55 6.63 9.78 -6.18
C GLY A 55 5.65 8.72 -5.66
N GLN A 56 4.92 8.99 -4.58
CA GLN A 56 3.90 8.06 -4.07
C GLN A 56 2.70 7.92 -5.03
N ILE A 57 2.38 8.96 -5.79
CA ILE A 57 1.31 8.93 -6.80
C ILE A 57 1.78 8.10 -8.00
N LEU A 58 3.02 8.32 -8.45
CA LEU A 58 3.62 7.52 -9.52
C LEU A 58 3.71 6.04 -9.13
N GLU A 59 4.12 5.74 -7.90
CA GLU A 59 4.07 4.37 -7.34
C GLU A 59 2.66 3.78 -7.39
N THR A 60 1.66 4.57 -6.98
CA THR A 60 0.25 4.13 -6.96
C THR A 60 -0.25 3.80 -8.36
N HIS A 61 -0.01 4.68 -9.34
CA HIS A 61 -0.42 4.47 -10.75
C HIS A 61 0.28 3.25 -11.37
N LEU A 62 1.59 3.17 -11.19
CA LEU A 62 2.38 2.09 -11.74
C LEU A 62 2.04 0.74 -11.08
N GLY A 63 1.82 0.74 -9.76
CA GLY A 63 1.33 -0.42 -9.03
C GLY A 63 -0.07 -0.86 -9.50
N TRP A 64 -0.92 0.10 -9.89
CA TRP A 64 -2.23 -0.20 -10.49
C TRP A 64 -2.10 -0.88 -11.85
N ALA A 65 -1.23 -0.37 -12.73
CA ALA A 65 -0.92 -1.00 -14.00
C ALA A 65 -0.38 -2.43 -13.82
N CYS A 66 0.55 -2.63 -12.89
CA CYS A 66 1.12 -3.94 -12.58
C CYS A 66 0.08 -4.96 -12.12
N ALA A 67 -0.86 -4.55 -11.28
CA ALA A 67 -1.95 -5.40 -10.83
C ALA A 67 -2.95 -5.71 -11.95
N GLY A 68 -3.28 -4.72 -12.80
CA GLY A 68 -4.12 -4.91 -13.98
C GLY A 68 -3.51 -5.90 -14.98
N MET A 69 -2.21 -5.79 -15.25
CA MET A 69 -1.47 -6.76 -16.07
C MET A 69 -1.49 -8.16 -15.44
N GLY A 70 -1.31 -8.26 -14.11
CA GLY A 70 -1.41 -9.53 -13.40
C GLY A 70 -2.79 -10.18 -13.53
N LYS A 71 -3.87 -9.40 -13.39
CA LYS A 71 -5.25 -9.87 -13.63
C LYS A 71 -5.43 -10.39 -15.06
N LYS A 72 -4.89 -9.69 -16.06
CA LYS A 72 -4.93 -10.10 -17.47
C LYS A 72 -4.19 -11.41 -17.71
N ILE A 73 -2.96 -11.55 -17.20
CA ILE A 73 -2.18 -12.79 -17.27
C ILE A 73 -2.92 -13.94 -16.57
N GLY A 74 -3.51 -13.68 -15.41
CA GLY A 74 -4.33 -14.66 -14.68
C GLY A 74 -5.51 -15.17 -15.50
N ALA A 75 -6.26 -14.27 -16.14
CA ALA A 75 -7.38 -14.66 -17.01
C ALA A 75 -6.92 -15.49 -18.22
N MET A 76 -5.77 -15.17 -18.80
CA MET A 76 -5.20 -15.94 -19.92
C MET A 76 -4.66 -17.31 -19.48
N LEU A 77 -4.12 -17.41 -18.27
CA LEU A 77 -3.72 -18.68 -17.68
C LEU A 77 -4.94 -19.58 -17.43
N ASP A 78 -6.04 -19.04 -16.89
CA ASP A 78 -7.28 -19.78 -16.70
C ASP A 78 -7.88 -20.22 -18.06
N ALA A 79 -7.80 -19.37 -19.09
CA ALA A 79 -8.21 -19.70 -20.45
C ALA A 79 -7.35 -20.83 -21.04
N TYR A 80 -6.03 -20.80 -20.82
CA TYR A 80 -5.12 -21.86 -21.22
C TYR A 80 -5.47 -23.20 -20.57
N GLN A 81 -5.80 -23.20 -19.27
CA GLN A 81 -6.23 -24.43 -18.57
C GLN A 81 -7.50 -25.05 -19.17
N ALA A 82 -8.36 -24.24 -19.80
CA ALA A 82 -9.58 -24.70 -20.45
C ALA A 82 -9.40 -25.11 -21.92
N SER A 83 -8.60 -24.36 -22.70
CA SER A 83 -8.47 -24.56 -24.15
C SER A 83 -7.24 -25.37 -24.58
N GLY A 84 -6.20 -25.40 -23.75
CA GLY A 84 -4.89 -25.97 -24.07
C GLY A 84 -4.01 -25.12 -25.00
N ASP A 85 -4.47 -23.94 -25.44
CA ASP A 85 -3.70 -23.07 -26.33
C ASP A 85 -2.82 -22.07 -25.55
N ILE A 86 -1.51 -22.25 -25.61
CA ILE A 86 -0.52 -21.43 -24.90
C ILE A 86 -0.10 -20.18 -25.69
N ALA A 87 -0.36 -20.13 -27.00
CA ALA A 87 0.17 -19.05 -27.85
C ALA A 87 -0.25 -17.64 -27.38
N PRO A 88 -1.52 -17.39 -26.98
CA PRO A 88 -1.94 -16.08 -26.49
C PRO A 88 -1.26 -15.69 -25.17
N LEU A 89 -1.07 -16.66 -24.27
CA LEU A 89 -0.41 -16.45 -22.98
C LEU A 89 1.06 -16.10 -23.18
N ARG A 90 1.76 -16.83 -24.04
CA ARG A 90 3.17 -16.58 -24.36
C ARG A 90 3.36 -15.19 -24.99
N GLN A 91 2.50 -14.81 -25.93
CA GLN A 91 2.58 -13.48 -26.54
C GLN A 91 2.41 -12.36 -25.51
N THR A 92 1.42 -12.48 -24.63
CA THR A 92 1.15 -11.44 -23.62
C THR A 92 2.28 -11.33 -22.60
N ILE A 93 2.88 -12.45 -22.19
CA ILE A 93 4.02 -12.43 -21.26
C ILE A 93 5.26 -11.82 -21.92
N ASP A 94 5.51 -12.12 -23.19
CA ASP A 94 6.59 -11.50 -23.97
C ASP A 94 6.38 -9.98 -24.10
N ASP A 95 5.16 -9.54 -24.41
CA ASP A 95 4.83 -8.10 -24.55
C ASP A 95 4.95 -7.32 -23.24
N VAL A 96 4.69 -7.97 -22.10
CA VAL A 96 4.65 -7.32 -20.77
C VAL A 96 6.00 -7.35 -20.06
N ILE A 97 6.68 -8.49 -20.05
CA ILE A 97 7.92 -8.67 -19.28
C ILE A 97 9.15 -8.55 -20.21
N GLY A 98 9.06 -8.99 -21.47
CA GLY A 98 10.10 -8.90 -22.50
C GLY A 98 11.34 -9.78 -22.27
N SER A 99 12.00 -9.60 -21.13
CA SER A 99 13.22 -10.30 -20.76
C SER A 99 13.17 -10.80 -19.32
N GLY A 100 13.72 -11.99 -19.09
CA GLY A 100 13.83 -12.59 -17.78
C GLY A 100 14.83 -11.87 -16.87
N PRO A 101 14.95 -12.30 -15.60
CA PRO A 101 15.79 -11.64 -14.59
C PRO A 101 17.28 -11.53 -14.94
N LYS A 102 17.77 -12.37 -15.86
CA LYS A 102 19.15 -12.41 -16.35
C LYS A 102 19.34 -11.74 -17.72
N GLY A 103 18.32 -11.06 -18.24
CA GLY A 103 18.33 -10.45 -19.59
C GLY A 103 18.09 -11.45 -20.73
N GLU A 104 17.69 -12.68 -20.40
CA GLU A 104 17.34 -13.70 -21.40
C GLU A 104 15.95 -13.43 -22.01
N PRO A 105 15.77 -13.51 -23.34
CA PRO A 105 14.48 -13.28 -23.96
C PRO A 105 13.48 -14.36 -23.54
N ILE A 106 12.26 -13.96 -23.17
CA ILE A 106 11.21 -14.88 -22.72
C ILE A 106 10.79 -15.86 -23.81
N LYS A 107 10.97 -15.48 -25.09
CA LYS A 107 10.74 -16.36 -26.25
C LYS A 107 11.49 -17.69 -26.17
N GLN A 108 12.59 -17.75 -25.43
CA GLN A 108 13.42 -18.96 -25.30
C GLN A 108 12.94 -19.89 -24.18
N TYR A 109 11.97 -19.47 -23.37
CA TYR A 109 11.47 -20.27 -22.25
C TYR A 109 10.59 -21.41 -22.76
N ASP A 110 10.73 -22.56 -22.12
CA ASP A 110 9.83 -23.70 -22.30
C ASP A 110 8.42 -23.38 -21.79
N ASP A 111 7.44 -24.14 -22.28
CA ASP A 111 6.03 -23.93 -21.96
C ASP A 111 5.76 -24.06 -20.45
N GLU A 112 6.46 -24.97 -19.76
CA GLU A 112 6.31 -25.15 -18.31
C GLU A 112 6.83 -23.94 -17.53
N SER A 113 7.97 -23.38 -17.92
CA SER A 113 8.49 -22.14 -17.34
C SER A 113 7.56 -20.94 -17.56
N ILE A 114 6.92 -20.83 -18.73
CA ILE A 114 5.93 -19.77 -19.01
C ILE A 114 4.72 -19.90 -18.08
N ILE A 115 4.21 -21.11 -17.87
CA ILE A 115 3.09 -21.38 -16.95
C ILE A 115 3.47 -21.00 -15.52
N ARG A 116 4.65 -21.42 -15.04
CA ARG A 116 5.14 -21.05 -13.71
C ARG A 116 5.28 -19.55 -13.54
N LEU A 117 5.78 -18.85 -14.57
CA LEU A 117 5.89 -17.40 -14.56
C LEU A 117 4.50 -16.72 -14.52
N ALA A 118 3.54 -17.24 -15.30
CA ALA A 118 2.15 -16.77 -15.27
C ALA A 118 1.51 -16.94 -13.90
N GLU A 119 1.72 -18.10 -13.25
CA GLU A 119 1.23 -18.37 -11.89
C GLU A 119 1.81 -17.39 -10.86
N GLN A 120 3.11 -17.10 -10.94
CA GLN A 120 3.78 -16.15 -10.05
C GLN A 120 3.31 -14.71 -10.26
N THR A 121 3.06 -14.33 -11.51
CA THR A 121 2.68 -12.95 -11.90
C THR A 121 1.17 -12.70 -11.88
N ARG A 122 0.35 -13.72 -11.64
CA ARG A 122 -1.12 -13.61 -11.54
C ARG A 122 -1.60 -12.55 -10.55
N ARG A 123 -0.86 -12.33 -9.45
CA ARG A 123 -1.19 -11.30 -8.45
C ARG A 123 -0.79 -9.89 -8.87
N GLY A 124 0.12 -9.77 -9.82
CA GLY A 124 0.71 -8.52 -10.25
C GLY A 124 2.08 -8.76 -10.86
N VAL A 125 2.39 -7.99 -11.89
CA VAL A 125 3.71 -8.03 -12.54
C VAL A 125 4.71 -7.29 -11.66
N SER A 126 5.85 -7.93 -11.38
CA SER A 126 6.94 -7.28 -10.66
C SER A 126 7.71 -6.39 -11.62
N ILE A 127 7.99 -5.16 -11.19
CA ILE A 127 8.72 -4.17 -11.97
C ILE A 127 9.88 -3.60 -11.15
N ALA A 128 10.90 -3.11 -11.85
CA ALA A 128 12.00 -2.41 -11.25
C ALA A 128 12.12 -1.02 -11.88
N THR A 129 12.13 0.01 -11.04
CA THR A 129 12.42 1.39 -11.43
C THR A 129 13.69 1.83 -10.70
N PRO A 130 14.86 1.78 -11.37
CA PRO A 130 16.12 2.23 -10.78
C PRO A 130 16.05 3.67 -10.27
N VAL A 131 16.90 3.98 -9.28
CA VAL A 131 17.01 5.35 -8.77
C VAL A 131 17.68 6.21 -9.83
N PHE A 132 17.04 7.33 -10.19
CA PHE A 132 17.48 8.28 -11.23
C PHE A 132 17.45 7.81 -12.69
N ASP A 133 17.09 6.55 -12.93
CA ASP A 133 16.90 5.96 -14.28
C ASP A 133 15.66 5.06 -14.29
N GLY A 134 14.57 5.59 -13.74
CA GLY A 134 13.31 4.88 -13.55
C GLY A 134 12.31 5.18 -14.65
N ALA A 135 11.17 4.49 -14.60
CA ALA A 135 10.03 4.73 -15.48
C ALA A 135 9.61 6.21 -15.44
N VAL A 136 9.43 6.80 -16.61
CA VAL A 136 8.87 8.15 -16.76
C VAL A 136 7.35 8.09 -16.90
N GLU A 137 6.69 9.23 -16.81
CA GLU A 137 5.22 9.32 -16.90
C GLU A 137 4.66 8.67 -18.17
N ALA A 138 5.35 8.83 -19.32
CA ALA A 138 4.95 8.20 -20.57
C ALA A 138 4.92 6.66 -20.47
N ASP A 139 5.90 6.06 -19.81
CA ASP A 139 5.97 4.60 -19.62
C ASP A 139 4.83 4.12 -18.70
N VAL A 140 4.52 4.89 -17.64
CA VAL A 140 3.41 4.58 -16.72
C VAL A 140 2.08 4.63 -17.47
N ASN A 141 1.89 5.62 -18.33
CA ASN A 141 0.69 5.78 -19.15
C ASN A 141 0.53 4.61 -20.14
N GLU A 142 1.61 4.23 -20.83
CA GLU A 142 1.61 3.07 -21.73
C GLU A 142 1.27 1.77 -20.97
N MET A 143 1.83 1.59 -19.77
CA MET A 143 1.52 0.43 -18.93
C MET A 143 0.06 0.39 -18.48
N LEU A 144 -0.52 1.53 -18.12
CA LEU A 144 -1.94 1.62 -17.78
C LEU A 144 -2.83 1.24 -18.97
N GLU A 145 -2.50 1.72 -20.18
CA GLU A 145 -3.25 1.35 -21.40
C GLU A 145 -3.13 -0.14 -21.71
N LYS A 146 -1.93 -0.73 -21.62
CA LYS A 146 -1.70 -2.17 -21.81
C LYS A 146 -2.50 -3.03 -20.83
N ALA A 147 -2.69 -2.52 -19.60
CA ALA A 147 -3.50 -3.13 -18.56
C ALA A 147 -5.02 -2.95 -18.76
N GLY A 148 -5.45 -2.16 -19.75
CA GLY A 148 -6.87 -1.84 -19.98
C GLY A 148 -7.44 -0.82 -19.00
N LEU A 149 -6.57 -0.01 -18.38
CA LEU A 149 -6.94 0.99 -17.38
C LEU A 149 -6.88 2.41 -17.99
N LYS A 150 -7.55 3.36 -17.33
CA LYS A 150 -7.50 4.77 -17.74
C LYS A 150 -6.10 5.34 -17.49
N VAL A 151 -5.59 6.10 -18.46
CA VAL A 151 -4.29 6.80 -18.37
C VAL A 151 -4.22 7.75 -17.18
N THR A 152 -5.36 8.30 -16.75
CA THR A 152 -5.42 9.18 -15.57
C THR A 152 -5.08 8.48 -14.25
N GLY A 153 -5.08 7.14 -14.21
CA GLY A 153 -4.92 6.37 -12.97
C GLY A 153 -6.10 6.53 -12.00
N GLN A 154 -7.21 7.13 -12.45
CA GLN A 154 -8.39 7.40 -11.65
C GLN A 154 -9.55 6.49 -12.05
N SER A 155 -10.30 6.04 -11.05
CA SER A 155 -11.46 5.16 -11.22
C SER A 155 -12.70 5.76 -10.57
N THR A 156 -13.88 5.37 -11.07
CA THR A 156 -15.14 5.64 -10.38
C THR A 156 -15.18 4.75 -9.13
N LEU A 157 -15.48 5.35 -7.99
CA LEU A 157 -15.68 4.62 -6.75
C LEU A 157 -17.13 4.78 -6.30
N TYR A 158 -17.60 3.81 -5.54
CA TYR A 158 -18.91 3.80 -4.88
C TYR A 158 -18.70 3.79 -3.36
N ASP A 159 -19.53 4.52 -2.63
CA ASP A 159 -19.55 4.48 -1.17
C ASP A 159 -20.13 3.13 -0.71
N GLY A 160 -19.39 2.38 0.11
CA GLY A 160 -19.85 1.09 0.63
C GLY A 160 -21.11 1.18 1.49
N ARG A 161 -21.39 2.34 2.10
CA ARG A 161 -22.54 2.53 2.99
C ARG A 161 -23.83 2.88 2.27
N THR A 162 -23.74 3.75 1.26
CA THR A 162 -24.91 4.24 0.52
C THR A 162 -25.09 3.55 -0.82
N GLY A 163 -24.01 3.02 -1.40
CA GLY A 163 -23.97 2.50 -2.77
C GLY A 163 -23.89 3.59 -3.84
N GLU A 164 -23.86 4.86 -3.46
CA GLU A 164 -23.80 5.99 -4.40
C GLU A 164 -22.39 6.20 -4.94
N THR A 165 -22.29 6.69 -6.17
CA THR A 165 -21.02 7.07 -6.78
C THR A 165 -20.44 8.33 -6.15
N PHE A 166 -19.12 8.40 -5.98
CA PHE A 166 -18.47 9.68 -5.67
C PHE A 166 -18.58 10.67 -6.84
N ASP A 167 -18.74 11.96 -6.54
CA ASP A 167 -18.90 13.03 -7.54
C ASP A 167 -17.71 13.16 -8.51
N ARG A 168 -16.52 12.74 -8.07
CA ARG A 168 -15.27 12.83 -8.84
C ARG A 168 -14.57 11.49 -8.82
N GLN A 169 -13.89 11.20 -9.93
CA GLN A 169 -13.00 10.04 -10.00
C GLN A 169 -11.85 10.18 -9.00
N VAL A 170 -11.47 9.06 -8.41
CA VAL A 170 -10.46 9.01 -7.35
C VAL A 170 -9.29 8.17 -7.84
N THR A 171 -8.07 8.58 -7.51
CA THR A 171 -6.88 7.77 -7.78
C THR A 171 -6.92 6.50 -6.95
N VAL A 172 -6.87 5.35 -7.63
CA VAL A 172 -6.84 4.02 -7.02
C VAL A 172 -5.61 3.31 -7.55
N GLY A 173 -4.92 2.58 -6.68
CA GLY A 173 -3.74 1.83 -7.07
C GLY A 173 -3.11 1.09 -5.91
N TYR A 174 -1.95 0.49 -6.17
CA TYR A 174 -1.18 -0.21 -5.17
C TYR A 174 0.01 0.61 -4.72
N ILE A 175 0.08 0.88 -3.42
CA ILE A 175 1.21 1.54 -2.78
C ILE A 175 1.83 0.61 -1.74
N TYR A 176 3.15 0.54 -1.68
CA TYR A 176 3.84 -0.33 -0.74
C TYR A 176 3.88 0.29 0.67
N MET A 177 3.18 -0.33 1.62
CA MET A 177 3.04 0.15 3.00
C MET A 177 3.82 -0.71 3.99
N LEU A 178 4.45 -0.05 4.95
CA LEU A 178 5.26 -0.64 6.02
C LEU A 178 4.61 -0.39 7.38
N LYS A 179 4.61 -1.42 8.23
CA LYS A 179 4.31 -1.28 9.66
C LYS A 179 5.58 -0.94 10.41
N LEU A 180 5.59 0.20 11.10
CA LEU A 180 6.73 0.63 11.89
C LEU A 180 6.72 -0.01 13.28
N ASN A 181 7.88 -0.15 13.91
CA ASN A 181 8.00 -0.68 15.28
C ASN A 181 7.45 0.28 16.37
N HIS A 182 6.75 1.35 15.97
CA HIS A 182 6.09 2.28 16.87
C HIS A 182 4.66 1.81 17.14
N LEU A 183 4.54 0.81 18.01
CA LEU A 183 3.27 0.19 18.38
C LEU A 183 2.60 0.96 19.52
N VAL A 184 1.27 1.04 19.49
CA VAL A 184 0.52 1.77 20.52
C VAL A 184 0.62 1.10 21.90
N ASP A 185 0.61 -0.24 21.95
CA ASP A 185 0.72 -1.01 23.20
C ASP A 185 1.98 -0.66 24.00
N ASP A 186 3.09 -0.43 23.29
CA ASP A 186 4.35 -0.09 23.94
C ASP A 186 4.33 1.34 24.49
N LYS A 187 3.46 2.20 23.94
CA LYS A 187 3.34 3.63 24.29
C LYS A 187 2.26 3.94 25.32
N ILE A 188 1.22 3.11 25.45
CA ILE A 188 0.20 3.32 26.48
C ILE A 188 0.85 3.18 27.86
N HIS A 189 0.67 4.20 28.70
CA HIS A 189 1.15 4.23 30.08
C HIS A 189 0.22 5.09 30.92
N ALA A 190 -0.26 4.55 32.03
CA ALA A 190 -1.12 5.23 32.98
C ALA A 190 -0.70 4.88 34.41
N ARG A 191 -0.79 5.86 35.30
CA ARG A 191 -0.43 5.72 36.72
C ARG A 191 -1.49 6.43 37.57
N SER A 192 -1.98 5.74 38.59
CA SER A 192 -2.76 6.35 39.68
C SER A 192 -1.85 6.65 40.88
N ILE A 193 -1.29 5.61 41.51
CA ILE A 193 -0.33 5.66 42.64
C ILE A 193 0.85 4.75 42.30
N GLY A 194 2.05 5.05 42.79
CA GLY A 194 3.24 4.25 42.49
C GLY A 194 4.44 4.64 43.35
N PRO A 195 5.64 4.11 43.06
CA PRO A 195 6.84 4.39 43.82
C PRO A 195 7.30 5.85 43.67
N TYR A 196 8.01 6.32 44.69
CA TYR A 196 8.58 7.66 44.81
C TYR A 196 10.09 7.59 44.98
N SER A 197 10.78 8.61 44.49
CA SER A 197 12.21 8.82 44.74
C SER A 197 12.43 9.15 46.21
N LEU A 198 13.40 8.47 46.85
CA LEU A 198 13.73 8.70 48.26
C LEU A 198 14.24 10.12 48.53
N VAL A 199 14.94 10.72 47.56
CA VAL A 199 15.58 12.02 47.73
C VAL A 199 14.59 13.16 47.50
N THR A 200 13.90 13.15 46.36
CA THR A 200 13.00 14.25 45.98
C THR A 200 11.57 14.07 46.45
N GLN A 201 11.21 12.88 46.93
CA GLN A 201 9.83 12.50 47.27
C GLN A 201 8.86 12.70 46.09
N GLN A 202 9.38 12.69 44.85
CA GLN A 202 8.59 12.79 43.63
C GLN A 202 8.32 11.39 43.03
N PRO A 203 7.22 11.22 42.27
CA PRO A 203 7.01 10.03 41.45
C PRO A 203 8.26 9.64 40.64
N LEU A 204 8.59 8.35 40.58
CA LEU A 204 9.65 7.87 39.69
C LEU A 204 9.35 8.19 38.21
N GLY A 205 10.37 8.11 37.35
CA GLY A 205 10.26 8.35 35.91
C GLY A 205 10.18 7.06 35.09
N GLY A 206 9.48 7.11 33.96
CA GLY A 206 9.47 6.04 32.96
C GLY A 206 8.48 4.90 33.22
N LYS A 207 7.99 4.29 32.14
CA LYS A 207 6.98 3.21 32.15
C LYS A 207 7.42 1.99 32.98
N ALA A 208 8.70 1.62 32.88
CA ALA A 208 9.24 0.45 33.58
C ALA A 208 9.18 0.54 35.11
N GLN A 209 9.21 1.77 35.67
CA GLN A 209 9.14 2.01 37.11
C GLN A 209 7.75 2.46 37.56
N PHE A 210 6.73 2.29 36.69
CA PHE A 210 5.39 2.83 36.90
C PHE A 210 5.43 4.33 37.22
N GLY A 211 6.28 5.06 36.49
CA GLY A 211 6.57 6.46 36.73
C GLY A 211 5.45 7.43 36.36
N GLY A 212 5.50 8.66 36.90
CA GLY A 212 4.56 9.73 36.54
C GLY A 212 4.99 10.49 35.28
N GLN A 213 4.05 11.21 34.67
CA GLN A 213 4.36 12.20 33.65
C GLN A 213 5.02 13.42 34.29
N ARG A 214 6.01 13.99 33.62
CA ARG A 214 6.64 15.23 34.05
C ARG A 214 5.71 16.39 33.72
N PHE A 215 5.33 17.15 34.74
CA PHE A 215 4.68 18.44 34.59
C PHE A 215 5.76 19.51 34.73
N GLY A 216 6.11 20.18 33.62
CA GLY A 216 7.21 21.12 33.54
C GLY A 216 6.76 22.58 33.68
N GLU A 217 7.72 23.47 33.49
CA GLU A 217 7.52 24.92 33.63
C GLU A 217 6.50 25.46 32.61
N MET A 218 6.57 25.02 31.35
CA MET A 218 5.63 25.46 30.31
C MET A 218 4.20 24.99 30.59
N GLU A 219 4.03 23.80 31.16
CA GLU A 219 2.70 23.32 31.55
C GLU A 219 2.13 24.10 32.75
N VAL A 220 3.00 24.62 33.64
CA VAL A 220 2.59 25.53 34.73
C VAL A 220 2.15 26.88 34.17
N TRP A 221 2.93 27.49 33.28
CA TRP A 221 2.55 28.78 32.65
C TRP A 221 1.24 28.71 31.88
N ALA A 222 0.89 27.55 31.33
CA ALA A 222 -0.39 27.37 30.64
C ALA A 222 -1.60 27.38 31.60
N LEU A 223 -1.40 27.18 32.90
CA LEU A 223 -2.43 27.21 33.94
C LEU A 223 -2.53 28.55 34.68
N GLU A 224 -1.46 29.34 34.69
CA GLU A 224 -1.42 30.69 35.27
C GLU A 224 -2.20 31.71 34.44
#